data_AF-A0A2Z3H5D3-F1
#
_entry.id   AF-A0A2Z3H5D3-F1
#
_cell.length_a   1.000
_cell.length_b   1.000
_cell.length_c   1.000
_cell.angle_alpha   90.00
_cell.angle_beta   90.00
_cell.angle_gamma   90.00
#
_symmetry.space_group_name_H-M   'P 1'
#
loop_
_entity.id
_entity.type
_entity.pdbx_description
1 polymer ?
#
loop_
_entity_poly.entity_id
_entity_poly.type
_entity_poly.pdbx_seq_one_letter_code
_entity_poly.pdbx_strand_id
1 'polypeptide(L)'
;MPLLDHFHSPDRRRLPWTTMSQAWAISLVRFLNTTLPRDQFQAVSEVRMGPQVEVDVSECRLDDPPDPSHGLNGSSGTLTALASAPRAVVTLSAIFPDEHEVEIRERRAGRPLVGVIELVSPRNKDRGAACAAFVAKCIAYLRRGVGVVIIDVVTERHANLHNALLAALGGQPAQFMSDTPTYVSGYRPVHRRETGANEIEVWPYAAAVGRPVPAVPLGLRGGPVIVLDLETTYTAAIDATGL
;
A
#
# COMPACT_ATOMS: atom_id res chain seq x y z
N MET A 1 -2.78 13.25 -18.68
CA MET A 1 -1.61 14.12 -18.39
C MET A 1 -0.38 13.23 -18.19
N PRO A 2 0.83 13.64 -18.66
CA PRO A 2 2.04 12.82 -18.47
C PRO A 2 2.44 12.68 -17.00
N LEU A 3 3.07 11.55 -16.66
CA LEU A 3 3.60 11.26 -15.33
C LEU A 3 4.73 12.23 -14.96
N LEU A 4 4.60 12.90 -13.81
CA LEU A 4 5.62 13.78 -13.24
C LEU A 4 6.63 13.01 -12.37
N ASP A 5 7.81 13.59 -12.15
CA ASP A 5 8.83 12.99 -11.27
C ASP A 5 8.74 13.54 -9.84
N HIS A 6 7.85 12.95 -9.03
CA HIS A 6 7.61 13.36 -7.65
C HIS A 6 8.78 13.15 -6.68
N PHE A 7 9.92 12.61 -7.14
CA PHE A 7 11.07 12.28 -6.30
C PHE A 7 12.28 13.19 -6.55
N HIS A 8 12.31 13.88 -7.69
CA HIS A 8 13.34 14.87 -8.03
C HIS A 8 12.75 16.28 -8.20
N SER A 9 13.63 17.29 -8.17
CA SER A 9 13.21 18.67 -8.43
C SER A 9 12.90 18.87 -9.92
N PRO A 10 11.91 19.70 -10.28
CA PRO A 10 11.14 20.60 -9.42
C PRO A 10 9.88 19.98 -8.78
N ASP A 11 9.36 18.88 -9.32
CA ASP A 11 8.03 18.36 -8.98
C ASP A 11 7.93 17.87 -7.54
N ARG A 12 8.99 17.24 -7.00
CA ARG A 12 9.08 16.87 -5.57
C ARG A 12 8.79 18.04 -4.63
N ARG A 13 9.21 19.26 -4.98
CA ARG A 13 8.98 20.46 -4.15
C ARG A 13 7.56 20.99 -4.29
N ARG A 14 6.94 20.80 -5.44
CA ARG A 14 5.58 21.26 -5.73
C ARG A 14 4.54 20.33 -5.11
N LEU A 15 4.76 19.02 -5.26
CA LEU A 15 3.91 17.98 -4.71
C LEU A 15 4.74 16.77 -4.29
N PRO A 16 5.02 16.63 -2.98
CA PRO A 16 5.70 15.46 -2.44
C PRO A 16 4.95 14.17 -2.74
N TRP A 17 5.69 13.08 -2.97
CA TRP A 17 5.10 11.77 -3.29
C TRP A 17 4.04 11.33 -2.28
N THR A 18 4.27 11.52 -0.97
CA THR A 18 3.31 11.13 0.08
C THR A 18 1.93 11.78 -0.09
N THR A 19 1.88 13.06 -0.46
CA THR A 19 0.61 13.75 -0.71
C THR A 19 -0.01 13.28 -2.03
N MET A 20 0.82 13.13 -3.06
CA MET A 20 0.38 12.65 -4.38
C MET A 20 -0.21 11.23 -4.31
N SER A 21 0.46 10.30 -3.62
CA SER A 21 0.01 8.90 -3.51
C SER A 21 -1.31 8.78 -2.77
N GLN A 22 -1.55 9.62 -1.76
CA GLN A 22 -2.85 9.71 -1.09
C GLN A 22 -3.95 10.22 -2.03
N ALA A 23 -3.71 11.32 -2.74
CA ALA A 23 -4.65 11.88 -3.71
C ALA A 23 -4.95 10.88 -4.84
N TRP A 24 -3.94 10.13 -5.29
CA TRP A 24 -4.10 9.10 -6.31
C TRP A 24 -4.88 7.89 -5.81
N ALA A 25 -4.61 7.40 -4.60
CA ALA A 25 -5.40 6.33 -3.99
C ALA A 25 -6.89 6.72 -3.88
N ILE A 26 -7.20 7.96 -3.47
CA ILE A 26 -8.57 8.47 -3.42
C ILE A 26 -9.20 8.53 -4.82
N SER A 27 -8.45 9.00 -5.82
CA SER A 27 -8.92 9.07 -7.21
C SER A 27 -9.18 7.69 -7.81
N LEU A 28 -8.33 6.70 -7.50
CA LEU A 28 -8.54 5.29 -7.83
C LEU A 28 -9.80 4.74 -7.17
N VAL A 29 -10.02 5.00 -5.88
CA VAL A 29 -11.24 4.60 -5.17
C VAL A 29 -12.49 5.19 -5.81
N ARG A 30 -12.45 6.47 -6.21
CA ARG A 30 -13.56 7.13 -6.91
C ARG A 30 -13.83 6.49 -8.26
N PHE A 31 -12.80 6.24 -9.06
CA PHE A 31 -12.90 5.55 -10.33
C PHE A 31 -13.49 4.14 -10.16
N LEU A 32 -12.95 3.35 -9.24
CA LEU A 32 -13.43 1.99 -9.00
C LEU A 32 -14.88 1.94 -8.53
N ASN A 33 -15.28 2.83 -7.61
CA ASN A 33 -16.67 2.89 -7.13
C ASN A 33 -17.67 3.47 -8.15
N THR A 34 -17.19 4.05 -9.26
CA THR A 34 -18.03 4.47 -10.38
C THR A 34 -18.10 3.41 -11.48
N THR A 35 -17.02 2.67 -11.69
CA THR A 35 -16.91 1.63 -12.73
C THR A 35 -17.44 0.26 -12.30
N LEU A 36 -17.25 -0.12 -11.03
CA LEU A 36 -17.69 -1.44 -10.53
C LEU A 36 -19.19 -1.46 -10.18
N PRO A 37 -19.86 -2.62 -10.33
CA PRO A 37 -21.23 -2.81 -9.86
C PRO A 37 -21.34 -2.48 -8.36
N ARG A 38 -22.04 -1.38 -8.04
CA ARG A 38 -22.09 -0.78 -6.69
C ARG A 38 -22.82 -1.64 -5.67
N ASP A 39 -23.68 -2.55 -6.12
CA ASP A 39 -24.39 -3.54 -5.32
C ASP A 39 -23.50 -4.72 -4.91
N GLN A 40 -22.46 -5.02 -5.70
CA GLN A 40 -21.59 -6.19 -5.50
C GLN A 40 -20.25 -5.82 -4.88
N PHE A 41 -19.65 -4.69 -5.26
CA PHE A 41 -18.29 -4.33 -4.88
C PHE A 41 -18.20 -2.95 -4.23
N GLN A 42 -17.14 -2.77 -3.46
CA GLN A 42 -16.75 -1.50 -2.88
C GLN A 42 -15.23 -1.38 -2.88
N ALA A 43 -14.72 -0.32 -3.49
CA ALA A 43 -13.35 0.10 -3.30
C ALA A 43 -13.24 1.00 -2.07
N VAL A 44 -12.21 0.78 -1.27
CA VAL A 44 -11.84 1.63 -0.12
C VAL A 44 -10.33 1.83 -0.15
N SER A 45 -9.86 3.00 0.28
CA SER A 45 -8.43 3.19 0.52
C SER A 45 -8.17 2.88 1.98
N GLU A 46 -7.25 1.95 2.24
CA GLU A 46 -6.66 1.80 3.57
C GLU A 46 -5.35 2.56 3.57
N VAL A 47 -5.26 3.54 4.46
CA VAL A 47 -3.97 4.12 4.83
C VAL A 47 -3.49 3.34 6.04
N ARG A 48 -2.62 2.37 5.80
CA ARG A 48 -1.91 1.72 6.90
C ARG A 48 -0.68 2.56 7.18
N MET A 49 -0.82 3.49 8.13
CA MET A 49 0.36 4.12 8.71
C MET A 49 1.09 3.03 9.49
N GLY A 50 2.30 2.70 9.03
CA GLY A 50 3.29 2.11 9.88
C GLY A 50 3.43 2.97 11.14
N PRO A 51 3.85 2.38 12.25
CA PRO A 51 3.72 2.99 13.53
C PRO A 51 4.51 4.31 13.62
N GLN A 52 3.76 5.41 13.69
CA GLN A 52 3.61 6.08 14.98
C GLN A 52 2.89 5.12 15.94
N VAL A 53 3.58 4.08 16.41
CA VAL A 53 3.19 3.31 17.60
C VAL A 53 3.27 4.39 18.65
N GLU A 54 2.13 4.71 19.26
CA GLU A 54 1.96 5.62 20.39
C GLU A 54 3.28 6.24 20.87
N VAL A 55 3.60 7.41 20.36
CA VAL A 55 4.63 8.24 20.98
C VAL A 55 4.01 8.82 22.24
N ASP A 56 4.68 8.50 23.33
CA ASP A 56 4.76 9.24 24.59
C ASP A 56 3.80 8.81 25.72
N VAL A 57 4.17 7.75 26.45
CA VAL A 57 3.96 7.77 27.91
C VAL A 57 5.17 8.48 28.49
N SER A 58 4.98 9.78 28.65
CA SER A 58 5.87 10.81 29.18
C SER A 58 7.02 10.29 30.04
N GLU A 59 8.24 10.51 29.57
CA GLU A 59 9.40 10.70 30.44
C GLU A 59 9.18 11.95 31.30
N CYS A 60 8.42 11.81 32.40
CA CYS A 60 8.47 12.80 33.48
C CYS A 60 9.69 12.50 34.35
N ARG A 61 10.88 12.89 33.87
CA ARG A 61 11.97 13.22 34.76
C ARG A 61 11.74 14.64 35.27
N LEU A 62 11.37 14.77 36.54
CA LEU A 62 11.66 15.98 37.31
C LEU A 62 12.59 15.55 38.43
N ASP A 63 13.81 16.06 38.34
CA ASP A 63 14.81 15.95 39.38
C ASP A 63 14.39 16.77 40.63
N ASP A 64 14.89 16.29 41.77
CA ASP A 64 14.97 16.83 43.14
C ASP A 64 13.83 16.67 44.17
N PRO A 65 14.19 16.36 45.44
CA PRO A 65 13.29 15.81 46.46
C PRO A 65 12.65 16.90 47.35
N PRO A 66 11.40 16.73 47.79
CA PRO A 66 10.87 17.49 48.92
C PRO A 66 10.65 16.64 50.18
N ASP A 67 11.17 17.21 51.26
CA ASP A 67 11.05 16.95 52.71
C ASP A 67 9.64 16.50 53.18
N PRO A 68 9.49 15.61 54.19
CA PRO A 68 8.21 15.10 54.62
C PRO A 68 7.59 16.02 55.68
N SER A 69 6.66 16.89 55.30
CA SER A 69 5.72 17.44 56.29
C SER A 69 4.38 17.92 55.69
N HIS A 70 3.30 17.48 56.36
CA HIS A 70 1.95 18.06 56.45
C HIS A 70 0.92 17.97 55.29
N GLY A 71 -0.17 17.21 55.55
CA GLY A 71 -1.49 17.84 55.78
C GLY A 71 -2.58 17.83 54.68
N LEU A 72 -3.47 16.83 54.75
CA LEU A 72 -4.96 16.84 54.60
C LEU A 72 -5.70 17.51 53.41
N ASN A 73 -6.57 16.67 52.81
CA ASN A 73 -7.93 16.89 52.27
C ASN A 73 -8.13 17.50 50.86
N GLY A 74 -8.70 16.68 49.94
CA GLY A 74 -9.39 17.17 48.74
C GLY A 74 -9.82 16.10 47.72
N SER A 75 -11.13 15.79 47.74
CA SER A 75 -12.00 15.32 46.64
C SER A 75 -11.65 14.10 45.76
N SER A 76 -12.63 13.19 45.74
CA SER A 76 -12.85 12.08 44.81
C SER A 76 -12.66 12.44 43.34
N GLY A 77 -11.90 11.59 42.65
CA GLY A 77 -11.81 11.48 41.21
C GLY A 77 -11.13 10.15 40.93
N THR A 78 -11.90 9.05 40.93
CA THR A 78 -11.38 7.70 40.66
C THR A 78 -10.97 7.62 39.19
N LEU A 79 -9.76 8.07 38.87
CA LEU A 79 -9.10 7.74 37.61
C LEU A 79 -8.80 6.24 37.68
N THR A 80 -9.53 5.45 36.91
CA THR A 80 -9.22 4.04 36.70
C THR A 80 -7.81 3.96 36.15
N ALA A 81 -6.85 3.56 36.98
CA ALA A 81 -5.48 3.31 36.55
C ALA A 81 -5.54 2.24 35.46
N LEU A 82 -5.25 2.61 34.22
CA LEU A 82 -5.04 1.65 33.16
C LEU A 82 -3.87 0.78 33.60
N ALA A 83 -4.12 -0.52 33.77
CA ALA A 83 -3.09 -1.47 34.19
C ALA A 83 -1.91 -1.42 33.21
N SER A 84 -0.71 -1.18 33.73
CA SER A 84 0.51 -1.15 32.93
C SER A 84 0.68 -2.48 32.20
N ALA A 85 0.91 -2.43 30.89
CA ALA A 85 1.20 -3.63 30.11
C ALA A 85 2.41 -4.37 30.71
N PRO A 86 2.39 -5.71 30.78
CA PRO A 86 3.54 -6.46 31.28
C PRO A 86 4.75 -6.24 30.38
N ARG A 87 5.95 -6.24 30.98
CA ARG A 87 7.21 -6.09 30.24
C ARG A 87 7.33 -7.16 29.16
N ALA A 88 7.62 -6.74 27.93
CA ALA A 88 7.88 -7.66 26.83
C ALA A 88 9.08 -8.58 27.16
N VAL A 89 8.89 -9.90 27.03
CA VAL A 89 9.94 -10.90 27.25
C VAL A 89 10.95 -10.91 26.09
N VAL A 90 10.48 -10.62 24.88
CA VAL A 90 11.29 -10.51 23.65
C VAL A 90 10.83 -9.31 22.85
N THR A 91 11.78 -8.53 22.33
CA THR A 91 11.52 -7.45 21.38
C THR A 91 12.23 -7.80 20.07
N LEU A 92 11.49 -7.81 18.97
CA LEU A 92 12.00 -8.11 17.64
C LEU A 92 11.92 -6.87 16.76
N SER A 93 12.91 -6.69 15.89
CA SER A 93 12.80 -5.69 14.83
C SER A 93 11.76 -6.14 13.82
N ALA A 94 10.71 -5.35 13.64
CA ALA A 94 9.67 -5.59 12.66
C ALA A 94 9.60 -4.42 11.67
N ILE A 95 9.25 -4.74 10.42
CA ILE A 95 8.99 -3.74 9.39
C ILE A 95 7.48 -3.66 9.25
N PHE A 96 6.95 -2.49 9.57
CA PHE A 96 5.55 -2.16 9.32
C PHE A 96 5.53 -1.21 8.13
N PRO A 97 5.09 -1.65 6.96
CA PRO A 97 5.16 -0.82 5.77
C PRO A 97 4.09 0.28 5.83
N ASP A 98 4.48 1.51 5.48
CA ASP A 98 3.54 2.60 5.20
C ASP A 98 3.02 2.40 3.78
N GLU A 99 1.75 2.05 3.64
CA GLU A 99 1.22 1.62 2.35
C GLU A 99 -0.07 2.40 2.02
N HIS A 100 -0.05 3.00 0.84
CA HIS A 100 -1.26 3.50 0.19
C HIS A 100 -1.84 2.34 -0.61
N GLU A 101 -2.77 1.65 0.04
CA GLU A 101 -3.44 0.48 -0.52
C GLU A 101 -4.87 0.87 -0.91
N VAL A 102 -5.29 0.43 -2.09
CA VAL A 102 -6.70 0.45 -2.48
C VAL A 102 -7.21 -0.96 -2.49
N GLU A 103 -8.14 -1.26 -1.59
CA GLU A 103 -8.77 -2.56 -1.47
C GLU A 103 -10.13 -2.56 -2.16
N ILE A 104 -10.39 -3.62 -2.93
CA ILE A 104 -11.68 -3.91 -3.53
C ILE A 104 -12.28 -5.09 -2.78
N ARG A 105 -13.39 -4.84 -2.09
CA ARG A 105 -14.11 -5.84 -1.30
C ARG A 105 -15.49 -6.08 -1.88
N GLU A 106 -15.98 -7.31 -1.76
CA GLU A 106 -17.39 -7.58 -2.03
C GLU A 106 -18.29 -7.00 -0.92
N ARG A 107 -19.53 -6.67 -1.26
CA ARG A 107 -20.53 -6.13 -0.32
C ARG A 107 -21.36 -7.19 0.40
N ARG A 108 -21.16 -8.47 0.08
CA ARG A 108 -21.79 -9.59 0.79
C ARG A 108 -21.25 -9.76 2.22
N ALA A 109 -21.93 -10.59 3.01
CA ALA A 109 -21.50 -10.93 4.37
C ALA A 109 -20.02 -11.38 4.40
N GLY A 110 -19.27 -10.87 5.38
CA GLY A 110 -17.83 -11.11 5.51
C GLY A 110 -16.93 -10.21 4.66
N ARG A 111 -17.49 -9.40 3.74
CA ARG A 111 -16.80 -8.40 2.90
C ARG A 111 -15.42 -8.84 2.41
N PRO A 112 -15.31 -10.02 1.75
CA PRO A 112 -14.02 -10.57 1.39
C PRO A 112 -13.25 -9.63 0.45
N LEU A 113 -11.94 -9.52 0.67
CA LEU A 113 -11.02 -8.89 -0.25
C LEU A 113 -10.95 -9.69 -1.56
N VAL A 114 -11.14 -9.02 -2.69
CA VAL A 114 -11.16 -9.62 -4.02
C VAL A 114 -10.17 -9.00 -5.01
N GLY A 115 -9.73 -7.77 -4.75
CA GLY A 115 -8.65 -7.13 -5.49
C GLY A 115 -7.92 -6.11 -4.64
N VAL A 116 -6.67 -5.83 -4.97
CA VAL A 116 -5.84 -4.83 -4.30
C VAL A 116 -5.01 -4.07 -5.32
N ILE A 117 -4.79 -2.79 -5.05
CA ILE A 117 -3.85 -1.94 -5.79
C ILE A 117 -2.83 -1.41 -4.78
N GLU A 118 -1.56 -1.70 -5.01
CA GLU A 118 -0.42 -1.27 -4.21
C GLU A 118 0.29 -0.11 -4.90
N LEU A 119 0.30 1.06 -4.26
CA LEU A 119 1.14 2.17 -4.70
C LEU A 119 2.50 2.09 -4.01
N VAL A 120 3.55 1.84 -4.78
CA VAL A 120 4.90 1.65 -4.25
C VAL A 120 5.44 2.98 -3.69
N SER A 121 6.03 2.89 -2.50
CA SER A 121 6.78 3.98 -1.86
C SER A 121 8.29 3.75 -1.95
N PRO A 122 9.13 4.79 -1.81
CA PRO A 122 10.59 4.63 -1.74
C PRO A 122 11.03 3.59 -0.71
N ARG A 123 10.34 3.52 0.43
CA ARG A 123 10.63 2.59 1.52
C ARG A 123 10.50 1.13 1.11
N ASN A 124 9.60 0.80 0.18
CA ASN A 124 9.48 -0.57 -0.35
C ASN A 124 10.71 -0.99 -1.15
N LYS A 125 11.53 -0.04 -1.63
CA LYS A 125 12.76 -0.27 -2.41
C LYS A 125 14.06 -0.04 -1.64
N ASP A 126 14.02 0.36 -0.36
CA ASP A 126 15.22 0.78 0.38
C ASP A 126 16.18 -0.38 0.71
N ARG A 127 15.69 -1.42 1.39
CA ARG A 127 16.50 -2.55 1.90
C ARG A 127 15.92 -3.88 1.46
N GLY A 128 16.76 -4.90 1.27
CA GLY A 128 16.33 -6.24 0.84
C GLY A 128 15.18 -6.82 1.68
N ALA A 129 15.17 -6.56 2.99
CA ALA A 129 14.07 -6.96 3.87
C ALA A 129 12.74 -6.23 3.59
N ALA A 130 12.77 -4.95 3.18
CA ALA A 130 11.56 -4.22 2.76
C ALA A 130 11.01 -4.76 1.44
N CYS A 131 11.90 -5.01 0.47
CA CYS A 131 11.52 -5.63 -0.81
C CYS A 131 10.90 -7.01 -0.58
N ALA A 132 11.52 -7.84 0.27
CA ALA A 132 11.02 -9.16 0.62
C ALA A 132 9.66 -9.10 1.32
N ALA A 133 9.44 -8.15 2.23
CA ALA A 133 8.16 -7.95 2.89
C ALA A 133 7.04 -7.58 1.90
N PHE A 134 7.31 -6.65 0.97
CA PHE A 134 6.38 -6.27 -0.08
C PHE A 134 6.03 -7.45 -1.00
N VAL A 135 7.03 -8.21 -1.43
CA VAL A 135 6.83 -9.43 -2.25
C VAL A 135 6.02 -10.47 -1.49
N ALA A 136 6.33 -10.71 -0.22
CA ALA A 136 5.59 -11.64 0.63
C ALA A 136 4.12 -11.22 0.78
N LYS A 137 3.84 -9.92 0.94
CA LYS A 137 2.47 -9.37 0.95
C LYS A 137 1.72 -9.69 -0.35
N CYS A 138 2.32 -9.39 -1.49
CA CYS A 138 1.72 -9.68 -2.80
C CYS A 138 1.47 -11.19 -3.00
N ILE A 139 2.41 -12.04 -2.62
CA ILE A 139 2.25 -13.51 -2.66
C ILE A 139 1.07 -13.96 -1.78
N ALA A 140 0.92 -13.39 -0.58
CA ALA A 140 -0.18 -13.73 0.31
C ALA A 140 -1.55 -13.39 -0.31
N TYR A 141 -1.67 -12.27 -1.02
CA TYR A 141 -2.88 -11.94 -1.78
C TYR A 141 -3.12 -12.93 -2.93
N LEU A 142 -2.12 -13.16 -3.77
CA LEU A 142 -2.25 -14.05 -4.93
C LEU A 142 -2.62 -15.48 -4.53
N ARG A 143 -2.03 -16.01 -3.46
CA ARG A 143 -2.37 -17.33 -2.90
C ARG A 143 -3.81 -17.43 -2.38
N ARG A 144 -4.42 -16.30 -2.01
CA ARG A 144 -5.85 -16.22 -1.61
C ARG A 144 -6.79 -16.01 -2.80
N GLY A 145 -6.26 -16.02 -4.02
CA GLY A 145 -6.97 -15.76 -5.26
C GLY A 145 -7.26 -14.27 -5.52
N VAL A 146 -6.72 -13.36 -4.71
CA VAL A 146 -6.94 -11.91 -4.82
C VAL A 146 -6.11 -11.37 -5.98
N GLY A 147 -6.73 -10.60 -6.88
CA GLY A 147 -5.99 -9.90 -7.93
C GLY A 147 -5.18 -8.75 -7.36
N VAL A 148 -3.97 -8.54 -7.88
CA VAL A 148 -3.05 -7.50 -7.41
C VAL A 148 -2.71 -6.59 -8.58
N VAL A 149 -2.69 -5.29 -8.37
CA VAL A 149 -2.02 -4.34 -9.25
C VAL A 149 -0.90 -3.66 -8.46
N ILE A 150 0.29 -3.58 -9.04
CA ILE A 150 1.42 -2.84 -8.49
C ILE A 150 1.62 -1.61 -9.36
N ILE A 151 1.62 -0.43 -8.74
CA ILE A 151 1.97 0.84 -9.37
C ILE A 151 3.30 1.29 -8.80
N ASP A 152 4.36 1.16 -9.60
CA ASP A 152 5.70 1.55 -9.23
C ASP A 152 6.19 2.72 -10.08
N VAL A 153 6.07 3.93 -9.54
CA VAL A 153 6.56 5.16 -10.18
C VAL A 153 7.76 5.77 -9.43
N VAL A 154 8.36 5.03 -8.49
CA VAL A 154 9.48 5.51 -7.67
C VAL A 154 10.75 5.57 -8.50
N THR A 155 11.23 6.79 -8.77
CA THR A 155 12.43 7.05 -9.58
C THR A 155 13.71 7.19 -8.77
N GLU A 156 13.63 7.56 -7.47
CA GLU A 156 14.82 7.80 -6.63
C GLU A 156 15.45 6.53 -6.01
N ARG A 157 14.91 5.35 -6.32
CA ARG A 157 15.42 4.05 -5.85
C ARG A 157 15.35 3.01 -6.96
N HIS A 158 16.38 2.19 -7.07
CA HIS A 158 16.51 1.16 -8.09
C HIS A 158 16.25 -0.23 -7.49
N ALA A 159 15.01 -0.69 -7.59
CA ALA A 159 14.63 -2.08 -7.34
C ALA A 159 13.37 -2.41 -8.16
N ASN A 160 13.35 -3.59 -8.78
CA ASN A 160 12.22 -4.06 -9.58
C ASN A 160 11.41 -5.09 -8.78
N LEU A 161 10.39 -4.62 -8.05
CA LEU A 161 9.55 -5.46 -7.18
C LEU A 161 8.71 -6.47 -7.99
N HIS A 162 8.38 -6.19 -9.25
CA HIS A 162 7.74 -7.14 -10.16
C HIS A 162 8.65 -8.32 -10.48
N ASN A 163 9.90 -8.08 -10.88
CA ASN A 163 10.86 -9.14 -11.15
C ASN A 163 11.14 -9.95 -9.87
N ALA A 164 11.23 -9.29 -8.72
CA ALA A 164 11.37 -9.97 -7.42
C ALA A 164 10.15 -10.86 -7.09
N LEU A 165 8.94 -10.38 -7.37
CA LEU A 165 7.70 -11.16 -7.21
C LEU A 165 7.65 -12.35 -8.17
N LEU A 166 7.98 -12.16 -9.46
CA LEU A 166 8.04 -13.26 -10.42
C LEU A 166 9.07 -14.31 -10.02
N ALA A 167 10.27 -13.91 -9.61
CA ALA A 167 11.29 -14.84 -9.12
C ALA A 167 10.78 -15.66 -7.92
N ALA A 168 10.12 -15.01 -6.95
CA ALA A 168 9.54 -15.68 -5.79
C ALA A 168 8.36 -16.61 -6.12
N LEU A 169 7.69 -16.39 -7.25
CA LEU A 169 6.64 -17.27 -7.79
C LEU A 169 7.19 -18.40 -8.68
N GLY A 170 8.51 -18.51 -8.84
CA GLY A 170 9.17 -19.52 -9.69
C GLY A 170 9.26 -19.15 -11.17
N GLY A 171 9.03 -17.88 -11.51
CA GLY A 171 9.18 -17.34 -12.85
C GLY A 171 10.62 -17.42 -13.35
N GLN A 172 10.77 -17.58 -14.66
CA GLN A 172 12.06 -17.71 -15.34
C GLN A 172 12.58 -16.34 -15.81
N PRO A 173 13.90 -16.13 -15.94
CA PRO A 173 14.47 -14.85 -16.34
C PRO A 173 13.92 -14.27 -17.65
N ALA A 174 13.54 -15.12 -18.61
CA ALA A 174 12.93 -14.69 -19.87
C ALA A 174 11.53 -14.04 -19.71
N GLN A 175 10.88 -14.24 -18.56
CA GLN A 175 9.58 -13.65 -18.23
C GLN A 175 9.71 -12.32 -17.48
N PHE A 176 10.93 -11.95 -17.08
CA PHE A 176 11.16 -10.72 -16.33
C PHE A 176 11.11 -9.52 -17.27
N MET A 177 10.66 -8.38 -16.75
CA MET A 177 10.81 -7.13 -17.47
C MET A 177 12.29 -6.77 -17.58
N SER A 178 12.66 -6.12 -18.70
CA SER A 178 13.92 -5.38 -18.81
C SER A 178 14.04 -4.42 -17.63
N ASP A 179 15.28 -4.11 -17.23
CA ASP A 179 15.56 -3.26 -16.07
C ASP A 179 15.02 -1.84 -16.29
N THR A 180 13.76 -1.66 -15.92
CA THR A 180 12.99 -0.43 -16.05
C THR A 180 12.67 -0.01 -14.63
N PRO A 181 13.06 1.21 -14.20
CA PRO A 181 12.95 1.61 -12.80
C PRO A 181 11.50 1.78 -12.34
N THR A 182 10.57 1.98 -13.28
CA THR A 182 9.17 2.30 -13.03
C THR A 182 8.24 1.55 -14.01
N TYR A 183 7.14 1.03 -13.49
CA TYR A 183 6.19 0.18 -14.21
C TYR A 183 4.84 0.15 -13.51
N VAL A 184 3.83 -0.34 -14.23
CA VAL A 184 2.55 -0.78 -13.67
C VAL A 184 2.33 -2.23 -14.08
N SER A 185 1.85 -3.07 -13.18
CA SER A 185 1.67 -4.49 -13.48
C SER A 185 0.45 -5.07 -12.78
N GLY A 186 -0.41 -5.75 -13.55
CA GLY A 186 -1.57 -6.47 -13.06
C GLY A 186 -1.29 -7.96 -12.95
N TYR A 187 -1.82 -8.59 -11.90
CA TYR A 187 -1.68 -10.01 -11.61
C TYR A 187 -3.04 -10.59 -11.25
N ARG A 188 -3.42 -11.68 -11.93
CA ARG A 188 -4.69 -12.37 -11.69
C ARG A 188 -4.46 -13.86 -11.50
N PRO A 189 -4.73 -14.40 -10.31
CA PRO A 189 -4.84 -15.83 -10.11
C PRO A 189 -6.01 -16.40 -10.91
N VAL A 190 -5.77 -17.43 -11.69
CA VAL A 190 -6.79 -18.13 -12.48
C VAL A 190 -6.70 -19.64 -12.27
N HIS A 191 -7.86 -20.28 -12.20
CA HIS A 191 -7.97 -21.73 -12.22
C HIS A 191 -8.53 -22.15 -13.58
N ARG A 192 -7.71 -22.84 -14.38
CA ARG A 192 -8.07 -23.33 -15.72
C ARG A 192 -8.83 -24.64 -15.57
N ARG A 193 -10.17 -24.62 -15.70
CA ARG A 193 -11.01 -25.82 -15.52
C ARG A 193 -10.65 -26.97 -16.47
N GLU A 194 -10.24 -26.66 -17.70
CA GLU A 194 -9.91 -27.66 -18.73
C GLU A 194 -8.65 -28.45 -18.39
N THR A 195 -7.63 -27.78 -17.83
CA THR A 195 -6.33 -28.39 -17.52
C THR A 195 -6.18 -28.72 -16.03
N GLY A 196 -7.07 -28.23 -15.17
CA GLY A 196 -6.96 -28.27 -13.71
C GLY A 196 -5.84 -27.40 -13.15
N ALA A 197 -5.16 -26.61 -14.00
CA ALA A 197 -3.99 -25.83 -13.60
C ALA A 197 -4.36 -24.56 -12.81
N ASN A 198 -3.53 -24.22 -11.83
CA ASN A 198 -3.54 -22.92 -11.17
C ASN A 198 -2.44 -22.06 -11.76
N GLU A 199 -2.83 -20.94 -12.35
CA GLU A 199 -1.92 -20.03 -13.05
C GLU A 199 -2.08 -18.61 -12.51
N ILE A 200 -1.10 -17.75 -12.83
CA ILE A 200 -1.19 -16.31 -12.58
C ILE A 200 -0.99 -15.62 -13.93
N GLU A 201 -2.02 -14.95 -14.40
CA GLU A 201 -1.93 -14.07 -15.57
C GLU A 201 -1.26 -12.77 -15.14
N VAL A 202 -0.33 -12.25 -15.95
CA VAL A 202 0.49 -11.07 -15.63
C VAL A 202 0.48 -10.10 -16.81
N TRP A 203 0.24 -8.82 -16.54
CA TRP A 203 0.23 -7.74 -17.54
C TRP A 203 1.17 -6.61 -17.11
N PRO A 204 2.48 -6.72 -17.40
CA PRO A 204 3.45 -5.69 -17.06
C PRO A 204 3.57 -4.63 -18.16
N TYR A 205 3.61 -3.36 -17.76
CA TYR A 205 3.77 -2.21 -18.65
C TYR A 205 4.80 -1.23 -18.08
N ALA A 206 5.74 -0.77 -18.91
CA ALA A 206 6.67 0.28 -18.54
C ALA A 206 5.92 1.60 -18.31
N ALA A 207 6.23 2.31 -17.22
CA ALA A 207 5.60 3.59 -16.86
C ALA A 207 6.68 4.66 -16.74
N ALA A 208 6.95 5.37 -17.84
CA ALA A 208 8.03 6.36 -17.88
C ALA A 208 7.55 7.77 -17.52
N VAL A 209 8.38 8.52 -16.79
CA VAL A 209 8.20 9.97 -16.57
C VAL A 209 8.06 10.69 -17.91
N GLY A 210 7.18 11.68 -17.98
CA GLY A 210 6.88 12.45 -19.18
C GLY A 210 5.98 11.72 -20.19
N ARG A 211 5.54 10.50 -19.88
CA ARG A 211 4.59 9.73 -20.71
C ARG A 211 3.26 9.53 -19.97
N PRO A 212 2.15 9.31 -20.69
CA PRO A 212 0.90 8.85 -20.09
C PRO A 212 1.12 7.58 -19.23
N VAL A 213 0.43 7.50 -18.10
CA VAL A 213 0.47 6.29 -17.25
C VAL A 213 -0.34 5.19 -17.95
N PRO A 214 0.23 4.01 -18.23
CA PRO A 214 -0.49 2.95 -18.96
C PRO A 214 -1.73 2.48 -18.21
N ALA A 215 -2.79 2.17 -18.94
CA ALA A 215 -3.92 1.43 -18.38
C ALA A 215 -3.50 -0.02 -18.06
N VAL A 216 -4.02 -0.58 -16.97
CA VAL A 216 -3.63 -1.92 -16.51
C VAL A 216 -4.86 -2.77 -16.14
N PRO A 217 -4.92 -4.06 -16.52
CA PRO A 217 -5.99 -4.95 -16.07
C PRO A 217 -5.91 -5.25 -14.57
N LEU A 218 -7.05 -5.21 -13.88
CA LEU A 218 -7.26 -5.71 -12.52
C LEU A 218 -8.31 -6.83 -12.56
N GLY A 219 -7.88 -8.07 -12.32
CA GLY A 219 -8.78 -9.22 -12.22
C GLY A 219 -9.29 -9.43 -10.80
N LEU A 220 -10.59 -9.24 -10.56
CA LEU A 220 -11.16 -9.47 -9.24
C LEU A 220 -11.37 -10.97 -8.98
N ARG A 221 -11.10 -11.41 -7.76
CA ARG A 221 -11.32 -12.80 -7.33
C ARG A 221 -12.77 -13.21 -7.54
N GLY A 222 -13.00 -14.20 -8.40
CA GLY A 222 -14.35 -14.68 -8.73
C GLY A 222 -15.24 -13.63 -9.40
N GLY A 223 -14.65 -12.54 -9.91
CA GLY A 223 -15.34 -11.41 -10.51
C GLY A 223 -14.78 -11.06 -11.90
N PRO A 224 -15.15 -9.87 -12.41
CA PRO A 224 -14.70 -9.41 -13.72
C PRO A 224 -13.22 -9.01 -13.71
N VAL A 225 -12.65 -8.91 -14.91
CA VAL A 225 -11.43 -8.15 -15.15
C VAL A 225 -11.86 -6.75 -15.59
N ILE A 226 -11.39 -5.73 -14.86
CA ILE A 226 -11.59 -4.33 -15.23
C ILE A 226 -10.28 -3.72 -15.71
N VAL A 227 -10.34 -2.77 -16.63
CA VAL A 227 -9.16 -1.99 -17.03
C VAL A 227 -9.12 -0.73 -16.19
N LEU A 228 -8.03 -0.56 -15.44
CA LEU A 228 -7.78 0.65 -14.66
C LEU A 228 -7.22 1.73 -15.58
N ASP A 229 -7.95 2.83 -15.74
CA ASP A 229 -7.46 4.02 -16.42
C ASP A 229 -6.57 4.83 -15.47
N LEU A 230 -5.29 4.46 -15.45
CA LEU A 230 -4.32 5.07 -14.55
C LEU A 230 -3.98 6.51 -14.95
N GLU A 231 -4.01 6.85 -16.24
CA GLU A 231 -3.80 8.23 -16.69
C GLU A 231 -4.90 9.16 -16.17
N THR A 232 -6.18 8.76 -16.33
CA THR A 232 -7.31 9.57 -15.87
C THR A 232 -7.29 9.73 -14.35
N THR A 233 -7.02 8.65 -13.61
CA THR A 233 -6.96 8.72 -12.13
C THR A 233 -5.76 9.51 -11.62
N TYR A 234 -4.61 9.44 -12.30
CA TYR A 234 -3.43 10.26 -11.99
C TYR A 234 -3.71 11.75 -12.27
N THR A 235 -4.30 12.06 -13.41
CA THR A 235 -4.67 13.44 -13.80
C THR A 235 -5.64 14.04 -12.77
N ALA A 236 -6.71 13.31 -12.43
CA ALA A 236 -7.67 13.76 -11.43
C ALA A 236 -7.05 13.98 -10.04
N ALA A 237 -6.02 13.20 -9.68
CA ALA A 237 -5.31 13.37 -8.43
C ALA A 237 -4.45 14.65 -8.42
N ILE A 238 -3.79 14.97 -9.52
CA ILE A 238 -2.99 16.19 -9.67
C ILE A 238 -3.91 17.42 -9.63
N ASP A 239 -5.00 17.41 -10.38
CA ASP A 239 -5.99 18.49 -10.38
C ASP A 239 -6.53 18.75 -8.96
N ALA A 240 -6.76 17.70 -8.18
CA ALA A 240 -7.24 17.80 -6.81
C ALA A 240 -6.21 18.40 -5.82
N THR A 241 -4.93 18.42 -6.19
CA THR A 241 -3.85 19.03 -5.37
C THR A 241 -3.60 20.51 -5.71
N GLY A 242 -4.28 21.05 -6.73
CA GLY A 242 -4.18 22.45 -7.14
C GLY A 242 -2.93 22.77 -7.97
N LEU A 243 -2.36 21.77 -8.64
CA LEU A 243 -1.26 21.91 -9.59
C LEU A 243 -1.72 21.85 -11.05
#